data_AF-A0A920UNH1-F1
#
_entry.id   AF-A0A920UNH1-F1
#
_cell.length_a   1.000
_cell.length_b   1.000
_cell.length_c   1.000
_cell.angle_alpha   90.00
_cell.angle_beta   90.00
_cell.angle_gamma   90.00
#
_symmetry.space_group_name_H-M   'P 1'
#
loop_
_entity.id
_entity.type
_entity.pdbx_description
1 polymer ?
#
loop_
_entity_poly.entity_id
_entity_poly.type
_entity_poly.pdbx_seq_one_letter_code
_entity_poly.pdbx_strand_id
1 'polypeptide(L)'
;MQGHLVEHFRDIGLQERELFFTLTLEMRFVGQAFEVPVNIDPTALDRLSVDDLLAAFADAHQRMYFHGGASRNPVEIVSFRLELYYRSNKRHC
;
A
#
# COMPACT_ATOMS: atom_id res chain seq x y z
N MET A 1 -15.03 3.07 -3.80
CA MET A 1 -13.90 2.63 -4.65
C MET A 1 -13.62 1.13 -4.53
N GLN A 2 -13.72 0.50 -3.34
CA GLN A 2 -13.56 -0.95 -3.19
C GLN A 2 -14.71 -1.80 -3.79
N GLY A 3 -15.96 -1.31 -3.76
CA GLY A 3 -17.13 -2.08 -4.24
C GLY A 3 -17.09 -2.44 -5.74
N HIS A 4 -16.57 -1.56 -6.60
CA HIS A 4 -16.50 -1.82 -8.04
C HIS A 4 -15.41 -2.83 -8.45
N LEU A 5 -14.38 -2.98 -7.62
CA LEU A 5 -13.29 -3.91 -7.92
C LEU A 5 -13.79 -5.36 -7.80
N VAL A 6 -14.53 -5.66 -6.72
CA VAL A 6 -15.09 -7.00 -6.45
C VAL A 6 -16.05 -7.46 -7.56
N GLU A 7 -16.84 -6.56 -8.13
CA GLU A 7 -17.76 -6.88 -9.23
C GLU A 7 -17.02 -7.24 -10.52
N HIS A 8 -15.97 -6.50 -10.88
CA HIS A 8 -15.11 -6.82 -12.02
C HIS A 8 -14.37 -8.16 -11.86
N PHE A 9 -14.15 -8.62 -10.61
CA PHE A 9 -13.42 -9.85 -10.33
C PHE A 9 -14.27 -11.12 -10.47
N ARG A 10 -15.59 -11.05 -10.21
CA ARG A 10 -16.50 -12.17 -10.53
C ARG A 10 -16.53 -12.45 -12.03
N ASP A 11 -16.48 -11.41 -12.85
CA ASP A 11 -16.57 -11.52 -14.30
C ASP A 11 -15.37 -12.23 -14.94
N ILE A 12 -14.20 -12.25 -14.28
CA ILE A 12 -12.99 -12.95 -14.78
C ILE A 12 -12.79 -14.36 -14.18
N GLY A 13 -13.76 -14.87 -13.40
CA GLY A 13 -13.79 -16.27 -12.96
C GLY A 13 -12.73 -16.67 -11.93
N LEU A 14 -12.06 -15.70 -11.28
CA LEU A 14 -11.12 -15.96 -10.21
C LEU A 14 -11.89 -16.26 -8.92
N GLN A 15 -11.73 -17.46 -8.38
CA GLN A 15 -12.36 -17.80 -7.11
C GLN A 15 -11.70 -17.00 -5.98
N GLU A 16 -12.53 -16.41 -5.09
CA GLU A 16 -12.13 -15.50 -4.01
C GLU A 16 -11.04 -16.06 -3.07
N ARG A 17 -10.78 -17.37 -3.09
CA ARG A 17 -9.94 -18.09 -2.12
C ARG A 17 -8.42 -17.98 -2.33
N GLU A 18 -7.94 -17.37 -3.42
CA GLU A 18 -6.49 -17.22 -3.70
C GLU A 18 -6.10 -15.81 -4.18
N LEU A 19 -6.91 -14.80 -3.82
CA LEU A 19 -6.64 -13.40 -4.15
C LEU A 19 -5.90 -12.71 -3.01
N PHE A 20 -4.80 -12.03 -3.35
CA PHE A 20 -4.04 -11.24 -2.41
C PHE A 20 -3.99 -9.79 -2.88
N PHE A 21 -4.22 -8.87 -1.94
CA PHE A 21 -4.22 -7.44 -2.19
C PHE A 21 -3.03 -6.79 -1.49
N THR A 22 -2.32 -5.93 -2.21
CA THR A 22 -1.30 -5.05 -1.65
C THR A 22 -1.68 -3.60 -1.97
N LEU A 23 -1.81 -2.76 -0.95
CA LEU A 23 -1.96 -1.32 -1.13
C LEU A 23 -0.63 -0.64 -0.80
N THR A 24 -0.12 0.15 -1.73
CA THR A 24 1.12 0.90 -1.58
C THR A 24 0.85 2.38 -1.78
N LEU A 25 1.34 3.20 -0.86
CA LEU A 25 1.29 4.66 -0.92
C LEU A 25 2.67 5.17 -1.28
N GLU A 26 2.78 5.94 -2.35
CA GLU A 26 4.01 6.69 -2.63
C GLU A 26 3.95 8.01 -1.87
N MET A 27 4.80 8.17 -0.86
CA MET A 27 4.76 9.28 0.08
C MET A 27 6.09 10.04 0.10
N ARG A 28 6.06 11.33 0.44
CA ARG A 28 7.29 12.11 0.62
C ARG A 28 7.09 13.29 1.55
N PHE A 29 8.18 13.87 2.04
CA PHE A 29 8.13 15.20 2.62
C PHE A 29 7.82 16.23 1.52
N VAL A 30 6.99 17.23 1.82
CA VAL A 30 6.69 18.32 0.88
C VAL A 30 8.00 19.02 0.49
N GLY A 31 8.21 19.15 -0.83
CA GLY A 31 9.44 19.72 -1.40
C GLY A 31 10.59 18.72 -1.59
N GLN A 32 10.44 17.46 -1.18
CA GLN A 32 11.40 16.41 -1.49
C GLN A 32 11.21 15.91 -2.94
N ALA A 33 12.32 15.56 -3.60
CA ALA A 33 12.30 15.05 -4.98
C ALA A 33 12.00 13.54 -5.09
N PHE A 34 12.22 12.78 -4.01
CA PHE A 34 12.08 11.32 -3.98
C PHE A 34 10.88 10.88 -3.16
N GLU A 35 10.19 9.85 -3.64
CA GLU A 35 9.08 9.17 -2.99
C GLU A 35 9.56 7.93 -2.23
N VAL A 36 8.84 7.60 -1.16
CA VAL A 36 9.03 6.42 -0.32
C VAL A 36 7.78 5.56 -0.41
N PRO A 37 7.90 4.30 -0.84
CA PRO A 37 6.77 3.39 -0.86
C PRO A 37 6.42 2.93 0.56
N VAL A 38 5.16 3.11 0.94
CA VAL A 38 4.58 2.69 2.23
C VAL A 38 3.51 1.66 1.97
N ASN A 39 3.77 0.41 2.35
CA ASN A 39 2.79 -0.67 2.23
C ASN A 39 1.78 -0.60 3.37
N ILE A 40 0.50 -0.58 3.01
CA ILE A 40 -0.64 -0.54 3.92
C ILE A 40 -1.40 -1.85 3.80
N ASP A 41 -1.76 -2.44 4.95
CA ASP A 41 -2.67 -3.58 5.00
C ASP A 41 -4.08 -3.11 4.59
N PRO A 42 -4.64 -3.61 3.46
CA PRO A 42 -5.96 -3.20 3.00
C PRO A 42 -7.07 -3.49 4.01
N THR A 43 -6.89 -4.46 4.92
CA THR A 43 -7.87 -4.80 5.95
C THR A 43 -7.94 -3.78 7.09
N ALA A 44 -6.89 -2.97 7.26
CA ALA A 44 -6.81 -1.93 8.27
C ALA A 44 -7.32 -0.57 7.76
N LEU A 45 -7.67 -0.44 6.48
CA LEU A 45 -7.96 0.85 5.83
C LEU A 45 -9.09 1.63 6.51
N ASP A 46 -10.15 0.95 6.96
CA ASP A 46 -11.30 1.57 7.63
C ASP A 46 -10.95 2.19 9.00
N ARG A 47 -9.83 1.79 9.59
CA ARG A 47 -9.36 2.24 10.90
C ARG A 47 -8.07 3.05 10.83
N LEU A 48 -7.54 3.25 9.62
CA LEU A 48 -6.25 3.88 9.42
C LEU A 48 -6.35 5.38 9.73
N SER A 49 -5.65 5.80 10.79
CA SER A 49 -5.58 7.22 11.15
C SER A 49 -4.43 7.93 10.42
N VAL A 50 -4.45 9.27 10.48
CA VAL A 50 -3.34 10.08 9.95
C VAL A 50 -2.05 9.82 10.74
N ASP A 51 -2.13 9.65 12.06
CA ASP A 51 -0.97 9.33 12.89
C ASP A 51 -0.36 7.97 12.52
N ASP A 52 -1.19 6.97 12.21
CA ASP A 52 -0.71 5.66 11.74
C ASP A 52 0.04 5.78 10.40
N LEU A 53 -0.47 6.60 9.47
CA LEU A 53 0.18 6.86 8.18
C LEU A 53 1.53 7.56 8.35
N LEU A 54 1.60 8.56 9.23
CA LEU A 54 2.84 9.28 9.53
C LEU A 54 3.87 8.35 10.17
N ALA A 55 3.44 7.48 11.09
CA ALA A 55 4.31 6.48 11.70
C ALA A 55 4.83 5.47 10.67
N ALA A 56 3.95 4.94 9.80
CA ALA A 56 4.33 4.01 8.74
C ALA A 56 5.31 4.64 7.74
N PHE A 57 5.10 5.90 7.38
CA PHE A 57 6.03 6.65 6.54
C PHE A 57 7.39 6.86 7.21
N ALA A 58 7.42 7.26 8.49
CA ALA A 58 8.67 7.46 9.21
C ALA A 58 9.50 6.17 9.30
N ASP A 59 8.84 5.05 9.56
CA ASP A 59 9.45 3.72 9.62
C ASP A 59 9.98 3.27 8.24
N ALA A 60 9.21 3.45 7.17
CA ALA A 60 9.65 3.16 5.80
C ALA A 60 10.84 4.05 5.37
N HIS A 61 10.76 5.35 5.65
CA HIS A 61 11.82 6.31 5.35
C HIS A 61 13.11 5.97 6.11
N GLN A 62 13.01 5.57 7.39
CA GLN A 62 14.16 5.15 8.19
C GLN A 62 14.84 3.91 7.61
N ARG A 63 14.07 2.89 7.21
CA ARG A 63 14.62 1.68 6.57
C ARG A 63 15.35 1.99 5.26
N MET A 64 14.83 2.93 4.47
CA MET A 64 15.34 3.20 3.14
C MET A 64 16.60 4.09 3.17
N TYR A 65 16.65 5.07 4.08
CA TYR A 65 17.71 6.08 4.08
C TYR A 65 18.69 6.00 5.25
N PHE A 66 18.50 5.08 6.20
CA PHE A 66 19.42 4.77 7.32
C PHE A 66 19.89 5.98 8.18
N HIS A 67 19.42 7.20 7.93
CA HIS A 67 19.82 8.42 8.61
C HIS A 67 18.61 9.15 9.19
N GLY A 68 18.67 9.33 10.51
CA GLY A 68 17.73 10.08 11.31
C GLY A 68 17.68 11.53 10.86
N GLY A 69 16.66 11.85 10.08
CA GLY A 69 16.13 13.18 9.96
C GLY A 69 14.63 13.01 9.99
N ALA A 70 14.04 13.02 11.19
CA ALA A 70 12.61 13.31 11.30
C ALA A 70 12.47 14.76 10.82
N SER A 71 12.30 14.92 9.51
CA SER A 71 12.07 16.22 8.93
C SER A 71 10.76 16.70 9.52
N ARG A 72 10.76 17.90 10.11
CA ARG A 72 9.56 18.53 10.66
C ARG A 72 8.61 19.00 9.55
N ASN A 73 8.95 18.69 8.30
CA ASN A 73 8.21 19.05 7.12
C ASN A 73 6.89 18.25 7.06
N PRO A 74 5.83 18.85 6.51
CA PRO A 74 4.61 18.12 6.21
C PRO A 74 4.90 16.98 5.23
N VAL A 75 4.12 15.91 5.34
CA VAL A 75 4.18 14.73 4.47
C VAL A 75 2.99 14.77 3.51
N GLU A 76 3.23 14.40 2.26
CA GLU A 76 2.19 14.26 1.24
C GLU A 76 2.17 12.84 0.65
N ILE A 77 0.98 12.38 0.28
CA ILE A 77 0.78 11.16 -0.52
C ILE A 77 0.70 11.61 -1.98
N VAL A 78 1.63 11.14 -2.80
CA VAL A 78 1.70 11.50 -4.23
C VAL A 78 0.84 10.57 -5.06
N SER A 79 0.85 9.26 -4.75
CA SER A 79 0.04 8.29 -5.48
C SER A 79 -0.33 7.07 -4.62
N PHE A 80 -1.34 6.34 -5.08
CA PHE A 80 -1.82 5.09 -4.50
C PHE A 80 -1.72 4.00 -5.56
N ARG A 81 -1.20 2.84 -5.17
CA ARG A 81 -1.13 1.64 -6.02
C ARG A 81 -1.83 0.50 -5.31
N LEU A 82 -2.83 -0.09 -5.96
CA LEU A 82 -3.47 -1.32 -5.51
C LEU A 82 -3.05 -2.45 -6.45
N GLU A 83 -2.34 -3.42 -5.90
CA GLU A 83 -1.93 -4.62 -6.62
C GLU A 83 -2.80 -5.79 -6.18
N LEU A 84 -3.25 -6.58 -7.16
CA LEU A 84 -3.93 -7.83 -6.96
C LEU A 84 -3.07 -8.92 -7.58
N TYR A 85 -2.78 -9.97 -6.82
CA TYR A 85 -2.13 -11.16 -7.36
C TYR A 85 -2.91 -12.43 -7.02
N TYR A 86 -2.98 -13.32 -8.00
CA TYR A 86 -3.56 -14.66 -7.88
C TYR A 86 -2.43 -15.67 -7.96
N ARG A 87 -2.36 -16.58 -6.98
CA ARG A 87 -1.37 -17.65 -6.98
C ARG A 87 -2.02 -18.97 -7.36
N SER A 88 -2.04 -19.28 -8.66
CA SER A 88 -2.50 -20.60 -9.13
C SER A 88 -1.58 -21.71 -8.61
N ASN A 89 -2.10 -22.54 -7.71
CA ASN A 89 -1.40 -23.73 -7.25
C ASN A 89 -1.53 -24.84 -8.32
N LYS A 90 -0.67 -24.83 -9.35
CA LYS A 90 -0.55 -25.98 -10.26
C LYS A 90 0.21 -27.11 -9.56
N ARG A 91 -0.49 -27.91 -8.76
CA ARG A 91 -0.07 -29.30 -8.52
C ARG A 91 -0.64 -30.15 -9.65
N HIS A 92 0.11 -30.29 -10.74
CA HIS A 92 -0.11 -31.38 -11.68
C HIS A 92 0.61 -32.61 -11.14
N CYS A 93 -0.15 -33.64 -10.79
CA CYS A 93 0.31 -35.02 -10.71
C CYS A 93 0.61 -35.55 -12.11
#